data_AF-A0A3D1B1C6-F1
#
_entry.id   AF-A0A3D1B1C6-F1
#
_cell.length_a   1.000
_cell.length_b   1.000
_cell.length_c   1.000
_cell.angle_alpha   90.00
_cell.angle_beta   90.00
_cell.angle_gamma   90.00
#
_symmetry.space_group_name_H-M   'P 1'
#
loop_
_entity.id
_entity.type
_entity.pdbx_description
1 polymer ?
#
loop_
_entity_poly.entity_id
_entity_poly.type
_entity_poly.pdbx_seq_one_letter_code
_entity_poly.pdbx_strand_id
1 'polypeptide(L)'
;VFCEKPFGTDAMGVKRFMAAAKKSEEKKLTVVSGAQRRFSRDYQDTVRKIQDGAIGDVRALYAHWIDKPVLPIKSPELRKKDWGEMTWQHRQWYSYVWLCGDQIVEQHLHNIDVCNWVMDAHPVSVVASGGASWRPNAPEFYGNIFDHIVAEFVYPNGARLMSHCRQFPVGSYMNVSELVVGAKGSSNGHD
;
A
#
# COMPACT_ATOMS: atom_id res chain seq x y z
N VAL A 1 8.53 -9.93 18.08
CA VAL A 1 8.34 -8.53 17.66
C VAL A 1 7.13 -8.48 16.75
N PHE A 2 6.09 -7.75 17.14
CA PHE A 2 5.05 -7.36 16.21
C PHE A 2 5.47 -6.01 15.61
N CYS A 3 5.44 -5.88 14.29
CA CYS A 3 5.82 -4.65 13.59
C CYS A 3 4.70 -4.27 12.62
N GLU A 4 4.13 -3.10 12.85
CA GLU A 4 3.19 -2.51 11.91
C GLU A 4 3.85 -2.27 10.55
N LYS A 5 3.01 -2.30 9.52
CA LYS A 5 3.38 -1.85 8.19
C LYS A 5 3.39 -0.31 8.14
N PRO A 6 4.21 0.32 7.28
CA PRO A 6 5.29 -0.25 6.46
C PRO A 6 6.60 -0.47 7.25
N PHE A 7 7.48 -1.35 6.75
CA PHE A 7 8.77 -1.66 7.39
C PHE A 7 9.88 -0.63 7.13
N GLY A 8 9.60 0.34 6.26
CA GLY A 8 10.49 1.42 5.90
C GLY A 8 9.79 2.35 4.90
N THR A 9 10.19 3.61 4.89
CA THR A 9 9.68 4.65 3.98
C THR A 9 10.48 4.71 2.67
N ASP A 10 11.62 4.00 2.62
CA ASP A 10 12.47 3.87 1.45
C ASP A 10 13.10 2.45 1.36
N ALA A 11 13.69 2.16 0.20
CA ALA A 11 14.29 0.85 -0.07
C ALA A 11 15.48 0.50 0.84
N MET A 12 16.23 1.48 1.34
CA MET A 12 17.37 1.25 2.22
C MET A 12 16.90 0.87 3.63
N GLY A 13 15.87 1.54 4.13
CA GLY A 13 15.17 1.19 5.37
C GLY A 13 14.61 -0.23 5.31
N VAL A 14 13.94 -0.59 4.21
CA VAL A 14 13.40 -1.94 4.00
C VAL A 14 14.52 -2.98 3.98
N LYS A 15 15.63 -2.76 3.24
CA LYS A 15 16.77 -3.69 3.22
C LYS A 15 17.39 -3.88 4.60
N ARG A 16 17.50 -2.82 5.39
CA ARG A 16 17.97 -2.90 6.78
C ARG A 16 17.03 -3.76 7.63
N PHE A 17 15.72 -3.57 7.48
CA PHE A 17 14.73 -4.40 8.18
C PHE A 17 14.83 -5.88 7.76
N MET A 18 14.95 -6.17 6.46
CA MET A 18 15.13 -7.54 5.95
C MET A 18 16.38 -8.21 6.53
N ALA A 19 17.51 -7.50 6.63
CA ALA A 19 18.71 -8.01 7.25
C ALA A 19 18.51 -8.33 8.76
N ALA A 20 17.77 -7.48 9.47
CA ALA A 20 17.41 -7.72 10.87
C ALA A 20 16.44 -8.91 11.02
N ALA A 21 15.48 -9.06 10.11
CA ALA A 21 14.54 -10.18 10.08
C ALA A 21 15.30 -11.51 9.89
N LYS A 22 16.24 -11.58 8.94
CA LYS A 22 17.09 -12.78 8.76
C LYS A 22 17.89 -13.13 10.03
N LYS A 23 18.48 -12.12 10.68
CA LYS A 23 19.20 -12.34 11.95
C LYS A 23 18.27 -12.78 13.09
N SER A 24 16.99 -12.42 13.03
CA SER A 24 16.01 -12.85 14.02
C SER A 24 15.75 -14.36 13.94
N GLU A 25 15.77 -14.94 12.73
CA GLU A 25 15.62 -16.38 12.49
C GLU A 25 16.77 -17.18 13.11
N GLU A 26 18.02 -16.72 12.91
CA GLU A 26 19.22 -17.31 13.54
C GLU A 26 19.10 -17.34 15.07
N LYS A 27 18.44 -16.33 15.63
CA LYS A 27 18.21 -16.17 17.07
C LYS A 27 16.91 -16.83 17.55
N LYS A 28 16.17 -17.51 16.66
CA LYS A 28 14.86 -18.12 16.95
C LYS A 28 13.86 -17.12 17.55
N LEU A 29 13.91 -15.88 17.08
CA LEU A 29 12.98 -14.82 17.47
C LEU A 29 11.85 -14.72 16.45
N THR A 30 10.62 -14.58 16.93
CA THR A 30 9.46 -14.41 16.06
C THR A 30 9.27 -12.94 15.66
N VAL A 31 9.13 -12.69 14.37
CA VAL A 31 8.74 -11.39 13.81
C VAL A 31 7.42 -11.56 13.06
N VAL A 32 6.44 -10.71 13.37
CA VAL A 32 5.11 -10.74 12.73
C VAL A 32 4.83 -9.37 12.11
N SER A 33 4.39 -9.37 10.86
CA SER A 33 3.94 -8.17 10.15
C SER A 33 2.51 -7.78 10.51
N GLY A 34 2.23 -6.47 10.52
CA GLY A 34 0.88 -5.91 10.56
C GLY A 34 0.13 -5.97 9.21
N ALA A 35 0.53 -6.83 8.27
CA ALA A 35 -0.13 -7.00 6.97
C ALA A 35 -1.45 -7.78 7.14
N GLN A 36 -2.44 -7.11 7.71
CA GLN A 36 -3.68 -7.72 8.24
C GLN A 36 -4.43 -8.62 7.26
N ARG A 37 -4.41 -8.31 5.94
CA ARG A 37 -5.13 -9.11 4.93
C ARG A 37 -4.64 -10.54 4.83
N ARG A 38 -3.35 -10.80 5.10
CA ARG A 38 -2.78 -12.16 5.13
C ARG A 38 -3.30 -13.02 6.28
N PHE A 39 -3.95 -12.41 7.27
CA PHE A 39 -4.56 -13.09 8.42
C PHE A 39 -6.09 -13.19 8.30
N SER A 40 -6.69 -12.60 7.26
CA SER A 40 -8.11 -12.75 6.99
C SER A 40 -8.40 -14.11 6.38
N ARG A 41 -9.37 -14.84 6.95
CA ARG A 41 -9.75 -16.18 6.47
C ARG A 41 -10.28 -16.15 5.04
N ASP A 42 -11.11 -15.16 4.73
CA ASP A 42 -11.71 -15.03 3.39
C ASP A 42 -10.60 -14.87 2.33
N TYR A 43 -9.64 -13.98 2.56
CA TYR A 43 -8.50 -13.83 1.65
C TYR A 43 -7.66 -15.11 1.57
N GLN A 44 -7.39 -15.79 2.69
CA GLN A 44 -6.64 -17.06 2.68
C GLN A 44 -7.34 -18.15 1.86
N ASP A 45 -8.66 -18.26 1.99
CA ASP A 45 -9.45 -19.23 1.26
C ASP A 45 -9.58 -18.88 -0.23
N THR A 46 -9.86 -17.63 -0.56
CA THR A 46 -9.96 -17.17 -1.94
C THR A 46 -8.62 -17.29 -2.68
N VAL A 47 -7.51 -16.84 -2.08
CA VAL A 47 -6.19 -16.95 -2.71
C VAL A 47 -5.80 -18.40 -2.93
N ARG A 48 -6.06 -19.29 -1.96
CA ARG A 48 -5.83 -20.73 -2.13
C ARG A 48 -6.63 -21.29 -3.32
N LYS A 49 -7.93 -21.01 -3.41
CA LYS A 49 -8.78 -21.46 -4.54
C LYS A 49 -8.25 -20.95 -5.89
N ILE A 50 -7.81 -19.70 -5.96
CA ILE A 50 -7.25 -19.12 -7.19
C ILE A 50 -5.97 -19.84 -7.58
N GLN A 51 -5.06 -20.06 -6.63
CA GLN A 51 -3.81 -20.79 -6.85
C GLN A 51 -4.05 -22.28 -7.22
N ASP A 52 -5.12 -22.89 -6.70
CA ASP A 52 -5.60 -24.22 -7.07
C ASP A 52 -6.27 -24.25 -8.47
N GLY A 53 -6.39 -23.10 -9.14
CA GLY A 53 -6.85 -22.99 -10.52
C GLY A 53 -8.34 -22.73 -10.71
N ALA A 54 -9.08 -22.30 -9.67
CA ALA A 54 -10.52 -22.04 -9.74
C ALA A 54 -10.93 -21.07 -10.86
N ILE A 55 -10.06 -20.10 -11.19
CA ILE A 55 -10.29 -19.14 -12.29
C ILE A 55 -9.32 -19.35 -13.47
N GLY A 56 -8.58 -20.46 -13.50
CA GLY A 56 -7.51 -20.71 -14.48
C GLY A 56 -6.34 -19.72 -14.36
N ASP A 57 -5.53 -19.59 -15.42
CA ASP A 57 -4.37 -18.69 -15.40
C ASP A 57 -4.80 -17.23 -15.19
N VAL A 58 -4.18 -16.56 -14.21
CA VAL A 58 -4.39 -15.12 -13.98
C VAL A 58 -3.84 -14.32 -15.16
N ARG A 59 -4.68 -13.47 -15.76
CA ARG A 59 -4.38 -12.66 -16.95
C ARG A 59 -4.22 -11.18 -16.63
N ALA A 60 -4.97 -10.68 -15.65
CA ALA A 60 -4.89 -9.29 -15.21
C ALA A 60 -5.27 -9.16 -13.74
N LEU A 61 -4.68 -8.17 -13.07
CA LEU A 61 -5.01 -7.79 -11.71
C LEU A 61 -5.27 -6.29 -11.65
N TYR A 62 -6.14 -5.88 -10.72
CA TYR A 62 -6.40 -4.49 -10.42
C TYR A 62 -6.35 -4.29 -8.92
N ALA A 63 -5.64 -3.25 -8.49
CA ALA A 63 -5.55 -2.82 -7.10
C ALA A 63 -5.98 -1.36 -7.02
N HIS A 64 -7.02 -1.10 -6.25
CA HIS A 64 -7.52 0.26 -6.01
C HIS A 64 -7.43 0.60 -4.53
N TRP A 65 -6.76 1.71 -4.22
CA TRP A 65 -6.86 2.40 -2.93
C TRP A 65 -7.23 3.86 -3.16
N ILE A 66 -8.49 4.07 -3.50
CA ILE A 66 -9.07 5.38 -3.79
C ILE A 66 -9.93 5.77 -2.58
N ASP A 67 -9.43 6.67 -1.73
CA ASP A 67 -10.10 7.09 -0.50
C ASP A 67 -9.87 8.61 -0.26
N LYS A 68 -10.25 9.08 0.92
CA LYS A 68 -9.98 10.42 1.44
C LYS A 68 -8.56 10.54 2.02
N PRO A 69 -8.04 11.76 2.19
CA PRO A 69 -6.77 12.01 2.85
C PRO A 69 -6.70 11.47 4.27
N VAL A 70 -5.55 10.91 4.62
CA VAL A 70 -5.21 10.58 6.01
C VAL A 70 -4.47 11.75 6.62
N LEU A 71 -5.17 12.47 7.50
CA LEU A 71 -4.64 13.61 8.22
C LEU A 71 -4.77 13.33 9.73
N PRO A 72 -3.67 13.01 10.44
CA PRO A 72 -3.67 12.85 11.88
C PRO A 72 -4.24 14.09 12.60
N ILE A 73 -3.84 15.28 12.14
CA ILE A 73 -4.39 16.55 12.60
C ILE A 73 -5.35 17.07 11.54
N LYS A 74 -6.60 17.35 11.95
CA LYS A 74 -7.72 17.62 11.02
C LYS A 74 -7.76 19.04 10.48
N SER A 75 -6.99 19.96 11.06
CA SER A 75 -6.91 21.34 10.61
C SER A 75 -5.58 21.98 11.05
N PRO A 76 -4.98 22.88 10.26
CA PRO A 76 -3.78 23.62 10.66
C PRO A 76 -3.97 24.43 11.95
N GLU A 77 -5.19 24.91 12.28
CA GLU A 77 -5.41 25.69 13.52
C GLU A 77 -5.18 24.85 14.79
N LEU A 78 -5.18 23.51 14.67
CA LEU A 78 -4.91 22.60 15.79
C LEU A 78 -3.40 22.42 16.05
N ARG A 79 -2.52 23.02 15.22
CA ARG A 79 -1.09 23.09 15.51
C ARG A 79 -0.88 23.92 16.78
N LYS A 80 -0.28 23.32 17.80
CA LYS A 80 0.06 24.07 19.02
C LYS A 80 1.16 25.09 18.71
N LYS A 81 1.06 26.28 19.32
CA LYS A 81 1.97 27.42 19.07
C LYS A 81 3.43 27.11 19.42
N ASP A 82 3.68 26.19 20.35
CA ASP A 82 5.00 25.75 20.79
C ASP A 82 5.61 24.67 19.88
N TRP A 83 4.89 24.17 18.88
CA TRP A 83 5.41 23.17 17.96
C TRP A 83 6.25 23.79 16.84
N GLY A 84 7.56 23.61 16.98
CA GLY A 84 8.50 23.76 15.86
C GLY A 84 8.24 22.75 14.74
N GLU A 85 8.92 22.94 13.61
CA GLU A 85 8.61 22.21 12.37
C GLU A 85 8.77 20.69 12.50
N MET A 86 9.86 20.22 13.11
CA MET A 86 10.06 18.77 13.34
C MET A 86 8.92 18.13 14.13
N THR A 87 8.45 18.80 15.19
CA THR A 87 7.32 18.31 15.99
C THR A 87 6.05 18.28 15.15
N TRP A 88 5.80 19.33 14.36
CA TRP A 88 4.65 19.37 13.48
C TRP A 88 4.66 18.24 12.46
N GLN A 89 5.76 18.03 11.73
CA GLN A 89 5.86 16.97 10.74
C GLN A 89 5.68 15.58 11.37
N HIS A 90 6.27 15.33 12.55
CA HIS A 90 6.04 14.07 13.28
C HIS A 90 4.58 13.86 13.69
N ARG A 91 3.86 14.92 14.04
CA ARG A 91 2.44 14.82 14.41
C ARG A 91 1.56 14.67 13.17
N GLN A 92 1.93 15.30 12.07
CA GLN A 92 1.27 15.24 10.76
C GLN A 92 1.99 14.28 9.80
N TRP A 93 2.56 13.21 10.35
CA TRP A 93 3.53 12.33 9.69
C TRP A 93 3.09 11.79 8.33
N TYR A 94 1.79 11.51 8.15
CA TYR A 94 1.26 10.95 6.92
C TYR A 94 1.48 11.89 5.72
N SER A 95 1.56 13.20 5.95
CA SER A 95 1.71 14.20 4.90
C SER A 95 3.15 14.32 4.38
N TYR A 96 4.13 13.68 5.03
CA TYR A 96 5.55 13.88 4.72
C TYR A 96 6.22 12.58 4.27
N VAL A 97 6.74 12.57 3.04
CA VAL A 97 7.33 11.38 2.40
C VAL A 97 8.41 10.71 3.27
N TRP A 98 9.23 11.47 4.00
CA TRP A 98 10.30 10.89 4.83
C TRP A 98 9.77 10.11 6.04
N LEU A 99 8.54 10.36 6.47
CA LEU A 99 7.89 9.68 7.60
C LEU A 99 6.91 8.58 7.18
N CYS A 100 6.26 8.71 6.01
CA CYS A 100 5.24 7.76 5.57
C CYS A 100 5.63 6.97 4.30
N GLY A 101 6.52 7.48 3.45
CA GLY A 101 6.82 6.87 2.16
C GLY A 101 5.72 7.05 1.11
N ASP A 102 4.81 8.01 1.30
CA ASP A 102 3.63 8.29 0.47
C ASP A 102 2.50 7.26 0.63
N GLN A 103 1.34 7.54 0.03
CA GLN A 103 0.15 6.68 0.08
C GLN A 103 0.39 5.28 -0.49
N ILE A 104 1.34 5.15 -1.44
CA ILE A 104 1.69 3.87 -2.04
C ILE A 104 2.34 2.93 -1.02
N VAL A 105 3.19 3.47 -0.14
CA VAL A 105 3.89 2.72 0.91
C VAL A 105 3.03 2.59 2.16
N GLU A 106 2.18 3.55 2.52
CA GLU A 106 1.37 3.44 3.76
C GLU A 106 0.07 2.66 3.61
N GLN A 107 -0.67 2.92 2.54
CA GLN A 107 -2.04 2.43 2.34
C GLN A 107 -2.07 1.36 1.26
N HIS A 108 -1.64 1.73 0.05
CA HIS A 108 -1.83 0.91 -1.15
C HIS A 108 -1.03 -0.40 -1.14
N LEU A 109 0.04 -0.47 -0.33
CA LEU A 109 0.85 -1.66 -0.13
C LEU A 109 -0.01 -2.91 0.14
N HIS A 110 -1.14 -2.75 0.83
CA HIS A 110 -2.02 -3.86 1.19
C HIS A 110 -2.65 -4.51 -0.04
N ASN A 111 -3.05 -3.73 -1.05
CA ASN A 111 -3.63 -4.31 -2.26
C ASN A 111 -2.53 -4.94 -3.13
N ILE A 112 -1.38 -4.27 -3.22
CA ILE A 112 -0.23 -4.77 -3.99
C ILE A 112 0.28 -6.10 -3.38
N ASP A 113 0.31 -6.21 -2.05
CA ASP A 113 0.67 -7.45 -1.35
C ASP A 113 -0.32 -8.59 -1.65
N VAL A 114 -1.63 -8.32 -1.67
CA VAL A 114 -2.64 -9.32 -2.08
C VAL A 114 -2.41 -9.77 -3.52
N CYS A 115 -2.16 -8.85 -4.46
CA CYS A 115 -1.88 -9.21 -5.85
C CYS A 115 -0.61 -10.07 -5.98
N ASN A 116 0.46 -9.73 -5.26
CA ASN A 116 1.67 -10.55 -5.22
C ASN A 116 1.40 -11.94 -4.63
N TRP A 117 0.55 -12.01 -3.60
CA TRP A 117 0.16 -13.27 -2.98
C TRP A 117 -0.66 -14.14 -3.93
N VAL A 118 -1.67 -13.58 -4.61
CA VAL A 118 -2.44 -14.27 -5.66
C VAL A 118 -1.51 -14.86 -6.73
N MET A 119 -0.53 -14.07 -7.17
CA MET A 119 0.42 -14.49 -8.21
C MET A 119 1.50 -15.45 -7.73
N ASP A 120 1.65 -15.64 -6.42
CA ASP A 120 2.81 -16.29 -5.78
C ASP A 120 4.16 -15.81 -6.36
N ALA A 121 4.24 -14.52 -6.66
CA ALA A 121 5.35 -13.91 -7.37
C ALA A 121 5.42 -12.40 -7.10
N HIS A 122 6.52 -11.79 -7.49
CA HIS A 122 6.69 -10.34 -7.53
C HIS A 122 6.83 -9.85 -8.97
N PRO A 123 6.43 -8.60 -9.27
CA PRO A 123 6.59 -8.02 -10.58
C PRO A 123 8.06 -7.82 -10.95
N VAL A 124 8.38 -7.97 -12.24
CA VAL A 124 9.72 -7.83 -12.83
C VAL A 124 10.00 -6.41 -13.34
N SER A 125 8.96 -5.63 -13.62
CA SER A 125 9.07 -4.23 -14.04
C SER A 125 7.83 -3.44 -13.66
N VAL A 126 7.98 -2.13 -13.56
CA VAL A 126 6.88 -1.19 -13.31
C VAL A 126 7.09 0.09 -14.12
N VAL A 127 5.98 0.65 -14.63
CA VAL A 127 5.91 2.04 -15.10
C VAL A 127 4.88 2.76 -14.25
N ALA A 128 5.20 3.95 -13.76
CA ALA A 128 4.31 4.70 -12.89
C ALA A 128 4.30 6.19 -13.23
N SER A 129 3.18 6.84 -12.92
CA SER A 129 3.00 8.28 -12.98
C SER A 129 2.11 8.72 -11.82
N GLY A 130 2.29 9.94 -11.36
CA GLY A 130 1.51 10.49 -10.26
C GLY A 130 1.84 11.96 -10.04
N GLY A 131 1.11 12.57 -9.10
CA GLY A 131 1.34 13.95 -8.72
C GLY A 131 0.40 14.43 -7.62
N ALA A 132 0.33 15.75 -7.49
CA ALA A 132 -0.60 16.44 -6.61
C ALA A 132 -1.44 17.41 -7.44
N SER A 133 -2.72 17.06 -7.66
CA SER A 133 -3.65 17.80 -8.51
C SER A 133 -4.69 18.61 -7.73
N TRP A 134 -5.18 18.12 -6.59
CA TRP A 134 -6.22 18.81 -5.81
C TRP A 134 -5.73 19.31 -4.47
N ARG A 135 -4.67 18.71 -3.87
CA ARG A 135 -4.21 19.10 -2.54
C ARG A 135 -4.04 20.63 -2.53
N PRO A 136 -4.74 21.35 -1.64
CA PRO A 136 -4.68 22.80 -1.59
C PRO A 136 -3.24 23.28 -1.52
N ASN A 137 -2.96 24.48 -2.03
CA ASN A 137 -1.70 25.19 -1.82
C ASN A 137 -1.53 25.60 -0.35
N ALA A 138 -1.53 24.60 0.54
CA ALA A 138 -1.24 24.65 1.95
C ALA A 138 -0.22 23.53 2.23
N PRO A 139 1.02 23.65 1.68
CA PRO A 139 2.05 22.62 1.80
C PRO A 139 2.43 22.35 3.26
N GLU A 140 2.23 23.33 4.15
CA GLU A 140 2.42 23.12 5.59
C GLU A 140 1.43 22.12 6.19
N PHE A 141 0.22 22.00 5.63
CA PHE A 141 -0.82 21.11 6.17
C PHE A 141 -0.91 19.77 5.43
N TYR A 142 -0.77 19.80 4.11
CA TYR A 142 -0.84 18.60 3.25
C TYR A 142 0.52 17.99 2.93
N GLY A 143 1.61 18.65 3.33
CA GLY A 143 2.98 18.19 3.17
C GLY A 143 3.39 18.04 1.71
N ASN A 144 4.12 16.97 1.41
CA ASN A 144 4.78 16.75 0.12
C ASN A 144 4.52 15.37 -0.50
N ILE A 145 3.51 14.66 -0.03
CA ILE A 145 3.05 13.41 -0.66
C ILE A 145 2.20 13.70 -1.90
N PHE A 146 2.16 12.75 -2.82
CA PHE A 146 1.23 12.78 -3.94
C PHE A 146 -0.22 12.61 -3.47
N ASP A 147 -1.17 13.04 -4.30
CA ASP A 147 -2.58 12.77 -4.09
C ASP A 147 -3.15 11.72 -5.04
N HIS A 148 -2.38 11.32 -6.06
CA HIS A 148 -2.65 10.16 -6.87
C HIS A 148 -1.38 9.56 -7.46
N ILE A 149 -1.35 8.23 -7.54
CA ILE A 149 -0.33 7.45 -8.25
C ILE A 149 -1.03 6.34 -9.01
N VAL A 150 -0.69 6.20 -10.29
CA VAL A 150 -1.05 5.07 -11.14
C VAL A 150 0.23 4.35 -11.55
N ALA A 151 0.25 3.03 -11.38
CA ALA A 151 1.37 2.19 -11.73
C ALA A 151 0.90 0.92 -12.45
N GLU A 152 1.62 0.53 -13.49
CA GLU A 152 1.44 -0.75 -14.17
C GLU A 152 2.62 -1.65 -13.84
N PHE A 153 2.36 -2.73 -13.12
CA PHE A 153 3.35 -3.75 -12.80
C PHE A 153 3.22 -4.93 -13.75
N VAL A 154 4.35 -5.49 -14.18
CA VAL A 154 4.40 -6.69 -15.06
C VAL A 154 4.96 -7.86 -14.27
N TYR A 155 4.24 -8.99 -14.24
CA TYR A 155 4.68 -10.23 -13.62
C TYR A 155 5.50 -11.11 -14.57
N PRO A 156 6.26 -12.10 -14.06
CA PRO A 156 7.09 -12.99 -14.89
C PRO A 156 6.33 -13.70 -16.02
N ASN A 157 5.06 -14.03 -15.81
CA ASN A 157 4.21 -14.70 -16.79
C ASN A 157 3.54 -13.73 -17.80
N GLY A 158 3.87 -12.43 -17.74
CA GLY A 158 3.30 -11.39 -18.61
C GLY A 158 1.96 -10.82 -18.14
N ALA A 159 1.36 -11.34 -17.06
CA ALA A 159 0.17 -10.73 -16.45
C ALA A 159 0.51 -9.32 -15.92
N ARG A 160 -0.48 -8.43 -15.97
CA ARG A 160 -0.32 -7.02 -15.59
C ARG A 160 -1.21 -6.69 -14.41
N LEU A 161 -0.64 -5.93 -13.47
CA LEU A 161 -1.38 -5.31 -12.37
C LEU A 161 -1.52 -3.81 -12.64
N MET A 162 -2.75 -3.36 -12.82
CA MET A 162 -3.09 -1.95 -12.78
C MET A 162 -3.31 -1.50 -11.34
N SER A 163 -2.41 -0.67 -10.85
CA SER A 163 -2.37 -0.16 -9.48
C SER A 163 -2.75 1.31 -9.47
N HIS A 164 -3.78 1.68 -8.72
CA HIS A 164 -4.23 3.06 -8.61
C HIS A 164 -4.54 3.41 -7.15
N CYS A 165 -3.78 4.34 -6.60
CA CYS A 165 -4.08 4.94 -5.31
C CYS A 165 -4.34 6.43 -5.47
N ARG A 166 -5.30 6.94 -4.69
CA ARG A 166 -5.70 8.34 -4.72
C ARG A 166 -6.29 8.76 -3.37
N GLN A 167 -5.94 9.96 -2.93
CA GLN A 167 -6.51 10.62 -1.76
C GLN A 167 -7.16 11.94 -2.12
N PHE A 168 -8.48 11.98 -2.36
CA PHE A 168 -9.22 13.19 -2.79
C PHE A 168 -10.30 13.59 -1.76
N PRO A 169 -10.88 14.82 -1.80
CA PRO A 169 -11.83 15.28 -0.79
C PRO A 169 -13.03 14.35 -0.63
N VAL A 170 -13.58 14.33 0.59
CA VAL A 170 -14.83 13.62 0.91
C VAL A 170 -15.94 14.07 -0.05
N GLY A 171 -16.71 13.12 -0.57
CA GLY A 171 -17.70 13.33 -1.63
C GLY A 171 -17.20 12.94 -3.03
N SER A 172 -15.89 12.70 -3.18
CA SER A 172 -15.33 12.07 -4.40
C SER A 172 -15.61 10.57 -4.43
N TYR A 173 -15.55 9.97 -5.63
CA TYR A 173 -15.60 8.50 -5.79
C TYR A 173 -14.58 7.80 -4.88
N MET A 174 -14.98 6.70 -4.23
CA MET A 174 -14.11 5.89 -3.37
C MET A 174 -14.17 4.44 -3.83
N ASN A 175 -13.02 3.76 -3.78
CA ASN A 175 -12.89 2.35 -4.10
C ASN A 175 -11.62 1.80 -3.44
N VAL A 176 -11.80 0.91 -2.47
CA VAL A 176 -10.72 0.11 -1.90
C VAL A 176 -11.02 -1.36 -2.22
N SER A 177 -10.37 -1.91 -3.24
CA SER A 177 -10.66 -3.26 -3.73
C SER A 177 -9.50 -3.87 -4.51
N GLU A 178 -9.56 -5.20 -4.65
CA GLU A 178 -8.84 -5.97 -5.65
C GLU A 178 -9.80 -6.56 -6.69
N LEU A 179 -9.32 -6.78 -7.90
CA LEU A 179 -9.97 -7.63 -8.89
C LEU A 179 -8.90 -8.49 -9.57
N VAL A 180 -9.13 -9.80 -9.55
CA VAL A 180 -8.30 -10.80 -10.23
C VAL A 180 -9.09 -11.34 -11.41
N VAL A 181 -8.54 -11.27 -12.61
CA VAL A 181 -9.15 -11.80 -13.83
C VAL A 181 -8.34 -12.99 -14.31
N GLY A 182 -8.96 -14.16 -14.32
CA GLY A 182 -8.40 -15.41 -14.81
C GLY A 182 -9.02 -15.85 -16.14
N ALA A 183 -8.41 -16.87 -16.76
CA ALA A 183 -8.88 -17.42 -18.03
C ALA A 183 -10.28 -18.07 -17.97
N LYS A 184 -10.77 -18.43 -16.77
CA LYS A 184 -12.04 -19.13 -16.55
C LYS A 184 -13.02 -18.38 -15.63
N GLY A 185 -12.68 -17.17 -15.19
CA GLY A 185 -13.50 -16.40 -14.26
C GLY A 185 -12.76 -15.22 -13.65
N SER A 186 -13.36 -14.61 -12.63
CA SER A 186 -12.76 -13.50 -11.89
C SER A 186 -13.09 -13.59 -10.41
N SER A 187 -12.29 -12.93 -9.57
CA SER A 187 -12.50 -12.85 -8.13
C SER A 187 -12.22 -11.45 -7.60
N ASN A 188 -12.96 -11.02 -6.58
CA ASN A 188 -12.70 -9.77 -5.86
C ASN A 188 -11.93 -9.97 -4.54
N GLY A 189 -11.41 -11.18 -4.29
CA GLY A 189 -10.65 -11.50 -3.07
C GLY A 189 -11.51 -11.97 -1.88
N HIS A 190 -12.82 -12.18 -2.08
CA HIS A 190 -13.77 -12.58 -1.02
C HIS A 190 -14.69 -13.76 -1.41
N ASP A 191 -14.24 -14.63 -2.33
CA ASP A 191 -15.01 -15.77 -2.87
C ASP A 191 -14.68 -17.13 -2.23
#